data_AF-A0A7I9V566-F1
#
_entry.id   AF-A0A7I9V566-F1
#
_cell.length_a   1.000
_cell.length_b   1.000
_cell.length_c   1.000
_cell.angle_alpha   90.00
_cell.angle_beta   90.00
_cell.angle_gamma   90.00
#
_symmetry.space_group_name_H-M   'P 1'
#
loop_
_entity.id
_entity.type
_entity.pdbx_description
1 polymer ?
#
loop_
_entity_poly.entity_id
_entity_poly.type
_entity_poly.pdbx_seq_one_letter_code
_entity_poly.pdbx_strand_id
1 'polypeptide(L)'
;MPKIIKLGSTDDHLITLPIPVGGGKVVEVTMPTMDWMDPDVVDAYNEFVADITKRAAEFDEWQEAVAAHAKAVAEFEKDPENAPKPGRKPAAKPPHDPEDLNVSPKTFQLRWLKHFCSDAEWEQVQRIPSGLANEIFQAINGAGEEITEGESSGSADS
;
A
#
# COMPACT_ATOMS: atom_id res chain seq x y z
N MET A 1 9.03 -20.23 -10.05
CA MET A 1 8.43 -19.30 -9.05
C MET A 1 7.58 -20.14 -8.11
N PRO A 2 7.72 -19.99 -6.78
CA PRO A 2 6.85 -20.69 -5.84
C PRO A 2 5.40 -20.21 -6.05
N LYS A 3 4.48 -21.15 -6.30
CA LYS A 3 3.05 -20.84 -6.45
C LYS A 3 2.47 -20.59 -5.06
N ILE A 4 1.71 -19.50 -4.89
CA ILE A 4 0.87 -19.31 -3.70
C ILE A 4 -0.21 -20.38 -3.76
N ILE A 5 -0.23 -21.27 -2.78
CA ILE A 5 -1.25 -22.32 -2.67
C ILE A 5 -2.30 -21.79 -1.70
N LYS A 6 -3.52 -21.55 -2.18
CA LYS A 6 -4.69 -21.32 -1.34
C LYS A 6 -4.97 -22.63 -0.61
N LEU A 7 -4.59 -22.72 0.66
CA LEU A 7 -5.01 -23.83 1.50
C LEU A 7 -6.41 -23.49 2.01
N GLY A 8 -7.42 -24.18 1.48
CA GLY A 8 -8.80 -24.01 1.94
C GLY A 8 -8.89 -24.37 3.41
N SER A 9 -9.27 -23.40 4.24
CA SER A 9 -9.67 -23.67 5.63
C SER A 9 -11.11 -24.18 5.65
N THR A 10 -11.41 -25.06 6.58
CA THR A 10 -12.73 -25.69 6.83
C THR A 10 -13.83 -24.73 7.33
N ASP A 11 -13.50 -23.44 7.47
CA ASP A 11 -14.46 -22.36 7.69
C ASP A 11 -14.45 -21.49 6.43
N ASP A 12 -15.58 -21.44 5.70
CA ASP A 12 -15.75 -20.98 4.29
C ASP A 12 -15.24 -19.56 3.94
N HIS A 13 -14.66 -18.83 4.89
CA HIS A 13 -14.29 -17.42 4.78
C HIS A 13 -12.82 -17.14 5.10
N LEU A 14 -12.06 -18.13 5.58
CA LEU A 14 -10.64 -17.99 5.91
C LEU A 14 -9.74 -18.53 4.80
N ILE A 15 -8.67 -17.78 4.51
CA ILE A 15 -7.59 -18.19 3.62
C ILE A 15 -6.27 -18.26 4.39
N THR A 16 -5.49 -19.31 4.13
CA THR A 16 -4.11 -19.41 4.60
C THR A 16 -3.18 -19.21 3.42
N LEU A 17 -2.33 -18.18 3.50
CA LEU A 17 -1.40 -17.76 2.47
C LEU A 17 0.04 -18.08 2.89
N PRO A 18 0.75 -18.97 2.17
CA PRO A 18 2.18 -19.17 2.36
C PRO A 18 2.96 -18.07 1.63
N ILE A 19 3.56 -17.14 2.38
CA ILE A 19 4.33 -16.01 1.83
C ILE A 19 5.83 -16.31 1.92
N PRO A 20 6.53 -16.51 0.78
CA PRO A 20 7.97 -16.73 0.80
C PRO A 20 8.72 -15.41 1.04
N VAL A 21 9.49 -15.34 2.14
CA VAL A 21 10.17 -14.13 2.61
C VAL A 21 11.70 -14.15 2.43
N GLY A 22 12.19 -15.06 1.58
CA GLY A 22 13.60 -15.21 1.24
C GLY A 22 14.36 -16.22 2.12
N GLY A 23 15.51 -16.69 1.65
CA GLY A 23 16.33 -17.67 2.38
C GLY A 23 15.65 -19.03 2.62
N GLY A 24 14.64 -19.38 1.82
CA GLY A 24 13.85 -20.61 1.99
C GLY A 24 12.80 -20.55 3.10
N LYS A 25 12.60 -19.39 3.75
CA LYS A 25 11.59 -19.20 4.79
C LYS A 25 10.23 -18.84 4.18
N VAL A 26 9.18 -19.32 4.84
CA VAL A 26 7.79 -19.03 4.53
C VAL A 26 7.13 -18.50 5.80
N VAL A 27 6.37 -17.41 5.67
CA VAL A 27 5.45 -16.93 6.69
C VAL A 27 4.06 -17.43 6.28
N GLU A 28 3.39 -18.16 7.17
CA GLU A 28 2.01 -18.57 6.96
C GLU A 28 1.09 -17.53 7.58
N VAL A 29 0.28 -16.87 6.75
CA VAL A 29 -0.68 -15.87 7.20
C VAL A 29 -2.08 -16.41 7.00
N THR A 30 -2.83 -16.56 8.08
CA THR A 30 -4.26 -16.89 8.03
C THR A 30 -5.08 -15.64 8.25
N MET A 31 -5.98 -15.34 7.32
CA MET A 31 -6.84 -14.16 7.37
C MET A 31 -8.19 -14.43 6.69
N PRO A 32 -9.25 -13.66 6.98
CA PRO A 32 -10.47 -13.70 6.19
C PRO A 32 -10.26 -13.15 4.78
N THR A 33 -11.13 -13.52 3.83
CA THR A 33 -11.22 -12.84 2.54
C THR A 33 -11.71 -11.40 2.70
N MET A 34 -11.52 -10.54 1.68
CA MET A 34 -11.90 -9.13 1.80
C MET A 34 -13.38 -8.92 2.18
N ASP A 35 -14.28 -9.74 1.64
CA ASP A 35 -15.73 -9.63 1.92
C ASP A 35 -16.09 -9.97 3.37
N TRP A 36 -15.19 -10.65 4.09
CA TRP A 36 -15.37 -11.14 5.46
C TRP A 36 -14.37 -10.51 6.43
N MET A 37 -13.67 -9.47 5.99
CA MET A 37 -12.74 -8.72 6.82
C MET A 37 -13.52 -7.99 7.93
N ASP A 38 -13.00 -8.03 9.15
CA ASP A 38 -13.58 -7.29 10.26
C ASP A 38 -13.65 -5.78 9.92
N PRO A 39 -14.78 -5.10 10.18
CA PRO A 39 -14.89 -3.66 10.00
C PRO A 39 -13.72 -2.86 10.60
N ASP A 40 -13.20 -3.27 11.76
CA ASP A 40 -12.07 -2.57 12.41
C ASP A 40 -10.79 -2.63 11.56
N VAL A 41 -10.58 -3.73 10.83
CA VAL A 41 -9.44 -3.88 9.92
C VAL A 41 -9.62 -3.05 8.66
N VAL A 42 -10.85 -2.99 8.13
CA VAL A 42 -11.21 -2.14 6.98
C VAL A 42 -11.03 -0.67 7.33
N ASP A 43 -11.48 -0.25 8.50
CA ASP A 43 -11.35 1.11 8.99
C ASP A 43 -9.88 1.49 9.19
N ALA A 44 -9.07 0.61 9.79
CA ALA A 44 -7.64 0.85 9.93
C ALA A 44 -6.91 1.00 8.59
N TYR A 45 -7.32 0.26 7.55
CA TYR A 45 -6.81 0.45 6.20
C TYR A 45 -7.25 1.79 5.60
N ASN A 46 -8.52 2.15 5.75
CA ASN A 46 -9.06 3.42 5.25
C ASN A 46 -8.40 4.63 5.92
N GLU A 47 -8.16 4.57 7.23
CA GLU A 47 -7.42 5.60 7.96
C GLU A 47 -6.00 5.76 7.43
N PHE A 48 -5.31 4.66 7.15
CA PHE A 48 -3.99 4.69 6.53
C PHE A 48 -4.00 5.36 5.15
N VAL A 49 -4.98 5.05 4.31
CA VAL A 49 -5.14 5.69 2.99
C VAL A 49 -5.41 7.19 3.17
N ALA A 50 -6.36 7.55 4.04
CA ALA A 50 -6.75 8.94 4.29
C ALA A 50 -5.58 9.78 4.80
N ASP A 51 -4.76 9.22 5.69
CA ASP A 51 -3.57 9.89 6.21
C ASP A 51 -2.54 10.18 5.10
N ILE A 52 -2.25 9.21 4.21
CA ILE A 52 -1.35 9.43 3.07
C ILE A 52 -1.91 10.50 2.14
N THR A 53 -3.20 10.42 1.80
CA THR A 53 -3.85 11.41 0.92
C THR A 53 -3.78 12.81 1.52
N LYS A 54 -4.01 12.94 2.83
CA LYS A 54 -3.91 14.21 3.53
C LYS A 54 -2.49 14.76 3.50
N ARG A 55 -1.49 13.94 3.82
CA ARG A 55 -0.07 14.35 3.81
C ARG A 55 0.38 14.78 2.41
N ALA A 56 -0.10 14.10 1.37
CA ALA A 56 0.16 14.49 -0.02
C ALA A 56 -0.44 15.86 -0.37
N ALA A 57 -1.69 16.10 0.02
CA ALA A 57 -2.34 17.40 -0.21
C ALA A 57 -1.60 18.55 0.50
N GLU A 58 -1.20 18.37 1.76
CA GLU A 58 -0.42 19.37 2.51
C GLU A 58 0.94 19.66 1.85
N PHE A 59 1.56 18.66 1.24
CA PHE A 59 2.82 18.83 0.51
C PHE A 59 2.63 19.57 -0.82
N ASP A 60 1.57 19.26 -1.57
CA ASP A 60 1.23 19.95 -2.81
C ASP A 60 0.91 21.44 -2.55
N GLU A 61 0.11 21.75 -1.52
CA GLU A 61 -0.17 23.12 -1.09
C GLU A 61 1.12 23.90 -0.75
N TRP A 62 2.07 23.24 -0.07
CA TRP A 62 3.36 23.83 0.22
C TRP A 62 4.16 24.11 -1.07
N GLN A 63 4.18 23.19 -2.04
CA GLN A 63 4.87 23.39 -3.32
C GLN A 63 4.27 24.57 -4.10
N GLU A 64 2.94 24.65 -4.16
CA GLU A 64 2.23 25.76 -4.80
C GLU A 64 2.57 27.09 -4.14
N ALA A 65 2.60 27.14 -2.80
CA ALA A 65 2.97 28.34 -2.05
C ALA A 65 4.42 28.77 -2.34
N VAL A 66 5.36 27.82 -2.43
CA VAL A 66 6.76 28.08 -2.80
C VAL A 66 6.86 28.65 -4.22
N ALA A 67 6.18 28.03 -5.19
CA ALA A 67 6.18 28.50 -6.57
C ALA A 67 5.55 29.89 -6.71
N ALA A 68 4.41 30.12 -6.06
CA ALA A 68 3.71 31.40 -6.07
C ALA A 68 4.57 32.52 -5.44
N HIS A 69 5.22 32.24 -4.31
CA HIS A 69 6.11 33.20 -3.68
C HIS A 69 7.33 33.50 -4.55
N ALA A 70 7.97 32.48 -5.13
CA ALA A 70 9.11 32.68 -6.03
C ALA A 70 8.75 33.55 -7.24
N LYS A 71 7.55 33.32 -7.82
CA LYS A 71 7.02 34.15 -8.90
C LYS A 71 6.81 35.60 -8.46
N ALA A 72 6.17 35.81 -7.31
CA ALA A 72 5.93 37.15 -6.77
C ALA A 72 7.23 37.92 -6.51
N VAL A 73 8.27 37.24 -5.96
CA VAL A 73 9.61 37.83 -5.80
C VAL A 73 10.20 38.23 -7.14
N ALA A 74 10.18 37.34 -8.13
CA ALA A 74 10.74 37.62 -9.45
C ALA A 74 10.02 38.75 -10.19
N GLU A 75 8.71 38.93 -9.99
CA GLU A 75 7.95 40.06 -10.53
C GLU A 75 8.29 41.37 -9.80
N PHE A 76 8.39 41.34 -8.46
CA PHE A 76 8.75 42.50 -7.67
C PHE A 76 10.18 42.99 -7.94
N GLU A 77 11.12 42.08 -8.15
CA GLU A 77 12.51 42.43 -8.50
C GLU A 77 12.62 43.09 -9.87
N LYS A 78 11.71 42.80 -10.80
CA LYS A 78 11.70 43.41 -12.15
C LYS A 78 11.10 44.81 -12.15
N ASP A 79 10.06 45.04 -11.36
CA ASP A 79 9.36 46.31 -11.30
C ASP A 79 8.90 46.63 -9.86
N PRO A 80 9.83 47.08 -8.99
CA PRO A 80 9.52 47.28 -7.57
C PRO A 80 8.60 48.47 -7.30
N GLU A 81 8.41 49.37 -8.27
CA GLU A 81 7.52 50.54 -8.14
C GLU A 81 6.07 50.20 -8.46
N ASN A 82 5.81 49.24 -9.36
CA ASN A 82 4.44 48.89 -9.78
C ASN A 82 3.99 47.48 -9.36
N ALA A 83 4.91 46.56 -9.08
CA ALA A 83 4.55 45.20 -8.69
C ALA A 83 4.14 45.12 -7.21
N PRO A 84 3.18 44.26 -6.87
CA PRO A 84 2.82 44.01 -5.48
C PRO A 84 4.00 43.37 -4.73
N LYS A 85 4.24 43.83 -3.49
CA LYS A 85 5.26 43.22 -2.63
C LYS A 85 4.93 41.74 -2.41
N PRO A 86 5.93 40.83 -2.45
CA PRO A 86 5.71 39.43 -2.14
C PRO A 86 5.10 39.29 -0.75
N GLY A 87 4.12 38.40 -0.64
CA GLY A 87 3.49 38.06 0.63
C GLY A 87 4.46 37.33 1.57
N ARG A 88 3.90 36.77 2.65
CA ARG A 88 4.69 35.99 3.62
C ARG A 88 5.39 34.83 2.90
N LYS A 89 6.70 34.70 3.13
CA LYS A 89 7.48 33.56 2.64
C LYS A 89 6.93 32.24 3.22
N PRO A 90 6.70 31.21 2.38
CA PRO A 90 6.32 29.89 2.87
C PRO A 90 7.43 29.26 3.72
N ALA A 91 7.09 28.19 4.44
CA ALA A 91 8.04 27.45 5.25
C ALA A 91 9.23 26.97 4.39
N ALA A 92 10.45 27.06 4.93
CA ALA A 92 11.66 26.70 4.19
C ALA A 92 11.80 25.18 3.96
N LYS A 93 11.13 24.38 4.79
CA LYS A 93 11.06 22.93 4.67
C LYS A 93 9.62 22.51 4.37
N PRO A 94 9.41 21.42 3.62
CA PRO A 94 8.09 20.85 3.42
C PRO A 94 7.50 20.34 4.75
N PRO A 95 6.16 20.23 4.84
CA PRO A 95 5.48 19.71 6.03
C PRO A 95 5.74 18.21 6.27
N HIS A 96 6.01 17.45 5.21
CA HIS A 96 6.32 16.01 5.24
C HIS A 96 7.57 15.72 4.41
N ASP A 97 8.29 14.66 4.77
CA ASP A 97 9.39 14.17 3.93
C ASP A 97 8.81 13.56 2.64
N PRO A 98 9.36 13.84 1.46
CA PRO A 98 8.97 13.17 0.22
C PRO A 98 9.00 11.64 0.31
N GLU A 99 9.89 11.07 1.12
CA GLU A 99 9.95 9.62 1.34
C GLU A 99 8.71 9.09 2.07
N ASP A 100 8.13 9.87 2.98
CA ASP A 100 6.92 9.50 3.73
C ASP A 100 5.65 9.47 2.87
N LEU A 101 5.68 10.18 1.73
CA LEU A 101 4.63 10.20 0.72
C LEU A 101 4.79 9.07 -0.31
N ASN A 102 6.00 8.54 -0.47
CA ASN A 102 6.32 7.53 -1.46
C ASN A 102 5.96 6.11 -0.97
N VAL A 103 4.68 5.93 -0.64
CA VAL A 103 4.16 4.62 -0.27
C VAL A 103 4.02 3.77 -1.53
N SER A 104 4.89 2.77 -1.67
CA SER A 104 4.89 1.90 -2.85
C SER A 104 3.52 1.25 -3.07
N PRO A 105 3.09 1.01 -4.33
CA PRO A 105 1.84 0.28 -4.62
C PRO A 105 1.77 -1.08 -3.91
N LYS A 106 2.93 -1.74 -3.78
CA LYS A 106 3.07 -2.98 -3.01
C LYS A 106 2.69 -2.78 -1.54
N THR A 107 3.11 -1.69 -0.91
CA THR A 107 2.78 -1.40 0.49
C THR A 107 1.27 -1.23 0.65
N PHE A 108 0.60 -0.55 -0.27
CA PHE A 108 -0.86 -0.45 -0.29
C PHE A 108 -1.50 -1.83 -0.40
N GLN A 109 -1.09 -2.63 -1.39
CA GLN A 109 -1.63 -3.97 -1.65
C GLN A 109 -1.49 -4.90 -0.43
N LEU A 110 -0.34 -4.88 0.24
CA LEU A 110 -0.06 -5.80 1.35
C LEU A 110 -0.49 -5.27 2.71
N ARG A 111 -0.94 -4.00 2.81
CA ARG A 111 -1.18 -3.37 4.12
C ARG A 111 -2.17 -4.14 4.98
N TRP A 112 -3.16 -4.77 4.35
CA TRP A 112 -4.13 -5.65 4.99
C TRP A 112 -3.50 -6.76 5.84
N LEU A 113 -2.37 -7.32 5.38
CA LEU A 113 -1.65 -8.38 6.09
C LEU A 113 -1.03 -7.92 7.40
N LYS A 114 -0.81 -6.62 7.60
CA LYS A 114 -0.18 -6.11 8.83
C LYS A 114 -0.98 -6.49 10.08
N HIS A 115 -2.29 -6.59 9.98
CA HIS A 115 -3.16 -6.97 11.10
C HIS A 115 -3.05 -8.46 11.47
N PHE A 116 -2.53 -9.28 10.57
CA PHE A 116 -2.46 -10.74 10.71
C PHE A 116 -1.02 -11.26 10.84
N CYS A 117 -0.03 -10.35 10.87
CA CYS A 117 1.39 -10.65 11.00
C CYS A 117 1.93 -10.02 12.29
N SER A 118 2.91 -10.66 12.91
CA SER A 118 3.78 -9.98 13.87
C SER A 118 4.62 -8.89 13.18
N ASP A 119 5.16 -7.93 13.95
CA ASP A 119 6.02 -6.88 13.38
C ASP A 119 7.23 -7.45 12.61
N ALA A 120 7.84 -8.53 13.12
CA ALA A 120 8.97 -9.19 12.49
C ALA A 120 8.61 -9.91 11.19
N GLU A 121 7.39 -10.45 11.10
CA GLU A 121 6.86 -11.04 9.87
C GLU A 121 6.48 -9.96 8.87
N TRP A 122 5.87 -8.87 9.34
CA TRP A 122 5.51 -7.73 8.50
C TRP A 122 6.75 -7.10 7.85
N GLU A 123 7.84 -6.89 8.58
CA GLU A 123 9.11 -6.41 8.02
C GLU A 123 9.64 -7.31 6.90
N GLN A 124 9.43 -8.62 7.02
CA GLN A 124 9.83 -9.61 6.02
C GLN A 124 8.90 -9.61 4.80
N VAL A 125 7.58 -9.54 5.02
CA VAL A 125 6.57 -9.39 3.95
C VAL A 125 6.83 -8.12 3.14
N GLN A 126 7.23 -7.03 3.79
CA GLN A 126 7.61 -5.79 3.11
C GLN A 126 8.84 -5.90 2.21
N ARG A 127 9.61 -7.00 2.25
CA ARG A 127 10.79 -7.23 1.39
C ARG A 127 10.54 -8.12 0.16
N ILE A 128 9.36 -8.73 0.04
CA ILE A 128 9.04 -9.58 -1.12
C ILE A 128 9.02 -8.79 -2.45
N PRO A 129 9.26 -9.40 -3.63
CA PRO A 129 9.19 -8.68 -4.90
C PRO A 129 7.76 -8.22 -5.24
N SER A 130 7.61 -7.11 -5.97
CA SER A 130 6.30 -6.52 -6.31
C SER A 130 5.38 -7.48 -7.10
N GLY A 131 5.93 -8.34 -7.94
CA GLY A 131 5.14 -9.35 -8.66
C GLY A 131 4.42 -10.32 -7.72
N LEU A 132 5.13 -10.79 -6.68
CA LEU A 132 4.54 -11.65 -5.66
C LEU A 132 3.54 -10.89 -4.78
N ALA A 133 3.77 -9.61 -4.50
CA ALA A 133 2.81 -8.79 -3.79
C ALA A 133 1.46 -8.68 -4.51
N ASN A 134 1.50 -8.53 -5.84
CA ASN A 134 0.30 -8.50 -6.66
C ASN A 134 -0.40 -9.87 -6.67
N GLU A 135 0.33 -10.97 -6.78
CA GLU A 135 -0.26 -12.32 -6.68
C GLU A 135 -0.95 -12.56 -5.33
N ILE A 136 -0.34 -12.13 -4.23
CA ILE A 136 -0.95 -12.19 -2.89
C ILE A 136 -2.22 -11.35 -2.83
N PHE A 137 -2.17 -10.12 -3.32
CA PHE A 137 -3.34 -9.23 -3.34
C PHE A 137 -4.49 -9.82 -4.18
N GLN A 138 -4.19 -10.42 -5.33
CA GLN A 138 -5.18 -11.12 -6.15
C GLN A 138 -5.73 -12.36 -5.44
N ALA A 139 -4.91 -13.11 -4.69
CA ALA A 139 -5.39 -14.24 -3.90
C ALA A 139 -6.34 -13.80 -2.77
N ILE A 140 -6.10 -12.64 -2.16
CA ILE A 140 -6.98 -12.06 -1.12
C ILE A 140 -8.31 -11.59 -1.73
N ASN A 141 -8.28 -10.92 -2.88
CA ASN A 141 -9.50 -10.41 -3.55
C ASN A 141 -10.29 -11.52 -4.27
N GLY A 142 -9.61 -12.40 -4.99
CA GLY A 142 -10.23 -13.47 -5.78
C GLY A 142 -10.68 -14.67 -4.95
N ALA A 143 -10.45 -14.68 -3.64
CA ALA A 143 -10.87 -15.79 -2.79
C ALA A 143 -12.39 -15.91 -2.60
N GLY A 144 -13.16 -14.87 -2.95
CA GLY A 144 -14.63 -14.89 -3.04
C GLY A 144 -15.19 -15.44 -4.35
N GLU A 145 -14.35 -15.61 -5.39
CA GLU A 145 -14.73 -16.35 -6.60
C GLU A 145 -14.36 -17.82 -6.39
N GLU A 146 -15.39 -18.66 -6.38
CA GLU A 146 -15.32 -20.11 -6.32
C GLU A 146 -14.33 -20.64 -7.37
N ILE A 147 -13.13 -21.06 -6.93
CA ILE A 147 -12.23 -21.82 -7.79
C ILE A 147 -12.89 -23.18 -7.94
N THR A 148 -13.61 -23.37 -9.05
CA THR A 148 -14.00 -24.70 -9.51
C THR A 148 -12.72 -25.54 -9.60
N GLU A 149 -12.69 -26.60 -8.79
CA GLU A 149 -11.61 -27.57 -8.74
C GLU A 149 -11.32 -28.04 -10.18
N GLY A 150 -10.16 -27.65 -10.72
CA GLY A 150 -9.62 -28.28 -11.90
C GLY A 150 -9.34 -29.73 -11.54
N GLU A 151 -10.25 -30.61 -11.96
CA GLU A 151 -10.25 -32.04 -11.71
C GLU A 151 -8.84 -32.61 -11.82
N SER A 152 -8.44 -33.27 -10.74
CA SER A 152 -7.34 -34.21 -10.69
C SER A 152 -7.52 -35.26 -11.80
N SER A 153 -6.80 -35.13 -12.92
CA SER A 153 -6.54 -36.27 -13.80
C SER A 153 -5.39 -37.08 -13.21
N GLY A 154 -5.70 -37.79 -12.13
CA GLY A 154 -4.95 -38.96 -11.73
C GLY A 154 -5.08 -40.03 -12.82
N SER A 155 -4.21 -39.97 -13.84
CA SER A 155 -3.98 -41.12 -14.71
C SER A 155 -3.03 -42.07 -13.98
N ALA A 156 -3.61 -42.91 -13.11
CA ALA A 156 -3.01 -44.17 -12.73
C ALA A 156 -3.21 -45.18 -13.88
N ASP A 157 -2.16 -45.98 -14.12
CA ASP A 157 -2.03 -47.02 -15.14
C ASP A 157 -3.27 -47.90 -15.40
N SER A 158 -3.51 -48.19 -16.68
CA SER A 158 -3.83 -49.53 -17.21
C SER A 158 -3.56 -49.61 -18.72
#